data_AF-A0A0R1DT32-F1
#
_entry.id   AF-A0A0R1DT32-F1
#
_cell.length_a   1.000
_cell.length_b   1.000
_cell.length_c   1.000
_cell.angle_alpha   90.00
_cell.angle_beta   90.00
_cell.angle_gamma   90.00
#
_symmetry.space_group_name_H-M   'P 1'
#
loop_
_entity.id
_entity.type
_entity.pdbx_description
1 polymer ?
#
loop_
_entity_poly.entity_id
_entity_poly.type
_entity_poly.pdbx_seq_one_letter_code
_entity_poly.pdbx_strand_id
1 'polypeptide(L)'
;MCKCDAGCCSVFYPIWCIVWGAIDLIFGSIIAYSNQNTDDTNADIERVVKVYYYIKIVISVFYITAGICMMLGIKKNIKVLFDVGKVLSYFYPIMACFFIFPIVVHIIAIKNLIDYKKNRWGE
;
A
#
# COMPACT_ATOMS: atom_id res chain seq x y z
N MET A 1 8.40 -25.46 7.90
CA MET A 1 8.13 -24.14 7.29
C MET A 1 7.93 -24.35 5.80
N CYS A 2 6.70 -24.28 5.30
CA CYS A 2 6.45 -24.38 3.86
C CYS A 2 7.23 -23.29 3.12
N LYS A 3 8.11 -23.69 2.21
CA LYS A 3 8.69 -22.79 1.21
C LYS A 3 7.52 -22.33 0.34
N CYS A 4 6.93 -21.17 0.65
CA CYS A 4 6.07 -20.50 -0.31
C CYS A 4 6.93 -20.22 -1.54
N ASP A 5 6.60 -20.89 -2.64
CA ASP A 5 7.18 -20.63 -3.94
C ASP A 5 7.09 -19.12 -4.26
N ALA A 6 8.07 -18.58 -4.98
CA ALA A 6 8.15 -17.15 -5.29
C ALA A 6 6.85 -16.63 -5.95
N GLY A 7 6.10 -17.52 -6.62
CA GLY A 7 4.77 -17.25 -7.15
C GLY A 7 3.67 -16.99 -6.11
N CYS A 8 3.68 -17.66 -4.95
CA CYS A 8 2.70 -17.39 -3.90
C CYS A 8 2.95 -16.03 -3.22
N CYS A 9 4.21 -15.72 -2.93
CA CYS A 9 4.59 -14.44 -2.33
C CYS A 9 4.35 -13.26 -3.29
N SER A 10 4.51 -13.47 -4.60
CA SER A 10 4.27 -12.41 -5.60
C SER A 10 2.80 -12.05 -5.77
N VAL A 11 1.87 -12.94 -5.40
CA VAL A 11 0.43 -12.67 -5.36
C VAL A 11 0.00 -12.14 -3.99
N PHE A 12 0.63 -12.58 -2.90
CA PHE A 12 0.35 -12.13 -1.55
C PHE A 12 0.52 -10.62 -1.39
N TYR A 13 1.63 -10.05 -1.86
CA TYR A 13 1.90 -8.63 -1.66
C TYR A 13 0.92 -7.67 -2.39
N PRO A 14 0.56 -7.92 -3.66
CA PRO A 14 -0.53 -7.18 -4.30
C PRO A 14 -1.84 -7.23 -3.53
N ILE A 15 -2.22 -8.39 -2.99
CA ILE A 15 -3.42 -8.54 -2.16
C ILE A 15 -3.26 -7.75 -0.86
N TRP A 16 -2.10 -7.82 -0.22
CA TRP A 16 -1.78 -7.04 0.97
C TRP A 16 -1.96 -5.55 0.73
N CYS A 17 -1.43 -5.02 -0.38
CA CYS A 17 -1.59 -3.62 -0.74
C CYS A 17 -3.06 -3.21 -0.92
N ILE A 18 -3.85 -4.07 -1.58
CA ILE A 18 -5.28 -3.82 -1.79
C ILE A 18 -6.05 -3.84 -0.46
N VAL A 19 -5.83 -4.87 0.37
CA VAL A 19 -6.57 -5.04 1.64
C VAL A 19 -6.25 -3.92 2.61
N TRP A 20 -4.97 -3.65 2.86
CA TRP A 20 -4.57 -2.60 3.80
C TRP A 20 -4.89 -1.21 3.29
N GLY A 21 -4.74 -0.97 1.98
CA GLY A 21 -5.18 0.27 1.36
C GLY A 21 -6.69 0.47 1.48
N ALA A 22 -7.50 -0.57 1.29
CA ALA A 22 -8.95 -0.49 1.45
C ALA A 22 -9.37 -0.26 2.91
N ILE A 23 -8.74 -0.94 3.87
CA ILE A 23 -8.96 -0.70 5.31
C ILE A 23 -8.65 0.76 5.64
N ASP A 24 -7.47 1.26 5.26
CA ASP A 24 -7.08 2.65 5.52
C ASP A 24 -8.00 3.66 4.81
N LEU A 25 -8.49 3.34 3.61
CA LEU A 25 -9.44 4.20 2.91
C LEU A 25 -10.77 4.29 3.67
N ILE A 26 -11.31 3.17 4.14
CA ILE A 26 -12.58 3.14 4.88
C ILE A 26 -12.44 3.86 6.22
N PHE A 27 -11.44 3.49 7.02
CA PHE A 27 -11.21 4.11 8.32
C PHE A 27 -10.85 5.60 8.19
N GLY A 28 -9.98 5.96 7.25
CA GLY A 28 -9.63 7.35 6.95
C GLY A 28 -10.86 8.18 6.54
N SER A 29 -11.77 7.61 5.75
CA SER A 29 -13.00 8.29 5.33
C SER A 29 -13.99 8.47 6.48
N ILE A 30 -14.17 7.46 7.34
CA ILE A 30 -15.04 7.54 8.52
C ILE A 30 -14.54 8.63 9.48
N ILE A 31 -13.23 8.67 9.76
CA ILE A 31 -12.65 9.67 10.66
C ILE A 31 -12.72 11.07 10.05
N ALA A 32 -12.44 11.21 8.75
CA ALA A 32 -12.57 12.48 8.05
C ALA A 32 -14.01 13.03 8.06
N TYR A 33 -15.02 12.15 8.00
CA TYR A 33 -16.43 12.53 8.13
C TYR A 33 -16.80 12.87 9.58
N SER A 34 -16.35 12.08 10.55
CA SER A 34 -16.63 12.31 11.97
C SER A 34 -16.07 13.64 12.47
N ASN A 35 -14.90 14.05 11.98
CA ASN A 35 -14.24 15.32 12.36
C ASN A 35 -14.83 16.56 11.65
N GLN A 36 -15.95 16.43 10.91
CA GLN A 36 -16.66 17.61 10.38
C GLN A 36 -17.66 18.22 11.37
N ASN A 37 -18.02 17.49 12.44
CA ASN A 37 -19.12 17.85 13.33
C ASN A 37 -18.67 18.25 14.76
N THR A 38 -17.37 18.39 15.00
CA THR A 38 -16.83 18.80 16.31
C THR A 38 -16.79 20.32 16.41
N ASP A 39 -17.43 20.86 17.46
CA ASP A 39 -17.43 22.29 17.78
C ASP A 39 -16.09 22.71 18.43
N ASP A 40 -15.59 23.84 17.95
CA ASP A 40 -14.26 24.40 18.14
C ASP A 40 -13.83 24.57 19.61
N THR A 41 -12.72 23.92 19.99
CA THR A 41 -11.89 24.40 21.10
C THR A 41 -10.41 24.49 20.74
N ASN A 42 -9.96 23.96 19.58
CA ASN A 42 -8.59 24.07 19.07
C ASN A 42 -8.53 23.99 17.52
N ALA A 43 -8.99 25.03 16.83
CA ALA A 43 -9.12 25.07 15.37
C ALA A 43 -7.84 24.72 14.57
N ASP A 44 -6.65 25.08 15.09
CA ASP A 44 -5.38 24.81 14.41
C ASP A 44 -5.02 23.32 14.41
N ILE A 45 -5.23 22.63 15.54
CA ILE A 45 -4.96 21.19 15.66
C ILE A 45 -5.93 20.42 14.77
N GLU A 46 -7.20 20.80 14.77
CA GLU A 46 -8.22 20.15 13.95
C GLU A 46 -7.95 20.28 12.44
N ARG A 47 -7.45 21.45 12.00
CA ARG A 47 -7.04 21.67 10.61
C ARG A 47 -5.87 20.77 10.21
N VAL A 48 -4.85 20.63 11.06
CA VAL A 48 -3.70 19.74 10.80
C VAL A 48 -4.16 18.29 10.72
N VAL A 49 -5.00 17.85 11.65
CA VAL A 49 -5.56 16.49 11.69
C VAL A 49 -6.39 16.21 10.44
N LYS A 50 -7.23 17.15 10.01
CA LYS A 50 -8.04 17.02 8.80
C LYS A 50 -7.17 16.88 7.55
N VAL A 51 -6.16 17.73 7.38
CA VAL A 51 -5.21 17.64 6.25
C VAL A 51 -4.47 16.31 6.25
N TYR A 52 -4.05 15.83 7.42
CA TYR A 52 -3.39 14.52 7.56
C TYR A 52 -4.28 13.36 7.08
N TYR A 53 -5.56 13.32 7.47
CA TYR A 53 -6.48 12.28 7.03
C TYR A 53 -6.78 12.34 5.53
N TYR A 54 -6.90 13.53 4.94
CA TYR A 54 -7.04 13.68 3.49
C TYR A 54 -5.82 13.15 2.74
N ILE A 55 -4.60 13.45 3.20
CA ILE A 55 -3.37 12.92 2.61
C ILE A 55 -3.35 11.39 2.73
N LYS A 56 -3.75 10.84 3.87
CA LYS A 56 -3.87 9.39 4.06
C LYS A 56 -4.83 8.74 3.07
N ILE A 57 -5.99 9.34 2.81
CA ILE A 57 -6.97 8.85 1.82
C ILE A 57 -6.35 8.82 0.42
N VAL A 58 -5.67 9.89 0.01
CA VAL A 58 -5.00 9.93 -1.31
C VAL A 58 -3.97 8.81 -1.42
N ILE A 59 -3.15 8.63 -0.38
CA ILE A 59 -2.09 7.62 -0.37
C ILE A 59 -2.66 6.19 -0.33
N SER A 60 -3.77 5.96 0.36
CA SER A 60 -4.41 4.65 0.38
C SER A 60 -4.96 4.27 -1.00
N VAL A 61 -5.50 5.23 -1.76
CA VAL A 61 -5.89 5.03 -3.17
C VAL A 61 -4.67 4.66 -4.03
N PHE A 62 -3.55 5.36 -3.88
CA PHE A 62 -2.30 5.00 -4.57
C PHE A 62 -1.83 3.59 -4.20
N TYR A 63 -1.97 3.19 -2.94
CA TYR A 63 -1.56 1.87 -2.47
C TYR A 63 -2.45 0.73 -3.02
N ILE A 64 -3.77 0.94 -3.08
CA ILE A 64 -4.69 0.01 -3.75
C ILE A 64 -4.33 -0.10 -5.23
N THR A 65 -4.12 1.05 -5.88
CA THR A 65 -3.76 1.11 -7.31
C THR A 65 -2.44 0.39 -7.57
N ALA A 66 -1.44 0.54 -6.70
CA ALA A 66 -0.18 -0.19 -6.74
C ALA A 66 -0.40 -1.71 -6.72
N GLY A 67 -1.23 -2.20 -5.80
CA GLY A 67 -1.62 -3.60 -5.71
C GLY A 67 -2.29 -4.12 -6.98
N ILE A 68 -3.24 -3.36 -7.53
CA ILE A 68 -3.93 -3.71 -8.78
C ILE A 68 -2.94 -3.75 -9.96
N CYS A 69 -2.07 -2.74 -10.09
CA CYS A 69 -1.04 -2.70 -11.14
C CYS A 69 -0.10 -3.91 -11.06
N MET A 70 0.39 -4.26 -9.88
CA MET A 70 1.23 -5.46 -9.71
C MET A 70 0.48 -6.73 -10.10
N MET A 71 -0.78 -6.87 -9.68
CA MET A 71 -1.58 -8.05 -9.99
C MET A 71 -1.91 -8.17 -11.49
N LEU A 72 -2.23 -7.05 -12.15
CA LEU A 72 -2.44 -6.99 -13.60
C LEU A 72 -1.14 -7.25 -14.36
N GLY A 73 -0.01 -6.72 -13.89
CA GLY A 73 1.31 -6.99 -14.46
C GLY A 73 1.67 -8.47 -14.42
N ILE A 74 1.37 -9.16 -13.31
CA ILE A 74 1.52 -10.61 -13.17
C ILE A 74 0.60 -11.36 -14.14
N LYS A 75 -0.71 -11.03 -14.15
CA LYS A 75 -1.70 -11.73 -14.97
C LYS A 75 -1.49 -11.56 -16.47
N LYS A 76 -1.17 -10.33 -16.92
CA LYS A 76 -0.95 -10.00 -18.33
C LYS A 76 0.51 -10.20 -18.78
N ASN A 77 1.39 -10.64 -17.87
CA ASN A 77 2.83 -10.79 -18.11
C ASN A 77 3.53 -9.50 -18.59
N ILE A 78 3.06 -8.34 -18.12
CA ILE A 78 3.58 -7.02 -18.49
C ILE A 78 4.52 -6.52 -17.39
N LYS A 79 5.84 -6.60 -17.66
CA LYS A 79 6.91 -6.18 -16.74
C LYS A 79 6.77 -4.73 -16.29
N VAL A 80 6.49 -3.81 -17.22
CA VAL A 80 6.39 -2.37 -16.92
C VAL A 80 5.29 -2.08 -15.90
N LEU A 81 4.12 -2.72 -16.06
CA LEU A 81 2.99 -2.52 -15.15
C LEU A 81 3.27 -3.07 -13.74
N PHE A 82 4.03 -4.17 -13.68
CA PHE A 82 4.50 -4.74 -12.42
C PHE A 82 5.53 -3.83 -11.72
N ASP A 83 6.51 -3.31 -12.45
CA ASP A 83 7.52 -2.39 -11.91
C ASP A 83 6.89 -1.05 -11.47
N VAL A 84 5.94 -0.50 -12.22
CA VAL A 84 5.18 0.69 -11.83
C VAL A 84 4.42 0.45 -10.53
N GLY A 85 3.73 -0.69 -10.42
CA GLY A 85 3.02 -1.06 -9.19
C GLY A 85 3.97 -1.21 -7.99
N LYS A 86 5.16 -1.79 -8.20
CA LYS A 86 6.19 -1.86 -7.15
C LYS A 86 6.63 -0.48 -6.68
N VAL A 87 6.98 0.42 -7.60
CA VAL A 87 7.41 1.79 -7.28
C VAL A 87 6.32 2.55 -6.53
N LEU A 88 5.07 2.45 -6.99
CA LEU A 88 3.92 3.06 -6.31
C LEU A 88 3.74 2.52 -4.88
N SER A 89 4.07 1.26 -4.63
CA SER A 89 3.94 0.67 -3.30
C SER A 89 4.95 1.17 -2.27
N TYR A 90 6.04 1.83 -2.69
CA TYR A 90 7.06 2.40 -1.77
C TYR A 90 6.59 3.67 -1.03
N PHE A 91 5.59 4.38 -1.55
CA PHE A 91 5.08 5.60 -0.88
C PHE A 91 4.40 5.31 0.45
N TYR A 92 3.82 4.12 0.59
CA TYR A 92 3.06 3.71 1.77
C TYR A 92 3.93 3.43 3.02
N PRO A 93 5.02 2.64 2.96
CA PRO A 93 5.90 2.41 4.13
C PRO A 93 6.63 3.67 4.60
N ILE A 94 6.85 4.68 3.74
CA ILE A 94 7.43 5.98 4.14
C ILE A 94 6.49 6.70 5.12
N MET A 95 5.18 6.65 4.88
CA MET A 95 4.18 7.26 5.76
C MET A 95 3.84 6.39 6.97
N ALA A 96 3.92 5.06 6.80
CA ALA A 96 3.77 4.09 7.87
C ALA A 96 5.07 3.84 8.65
N CYS A 97 6.09 4.72 8.52
CA CYS A 97 7.41 4.54 9.14
C CYS A 97 7.36 4.33 10.67
N PHE A 98 6.30 4.82 11.32
CA PHE A 98 6.02 4.60 12.74
C PHE A 98 5.62 3.17 13.10
N PHE A 99 5.17 2.37 12.12
CA PHE A 99 4.76 0.99 12.31
C PHE A 99 5.83 0.05 11.75
N ILE A 100 6.57 -0.60 12.65
CA ILE A 100 7.64 -1.56 12.29
C ILE A 100 7.09 -2.71 11.43
N PHE A 101 5.87 -3.16 11.71
CA PHE A 101 5.24 -4.30 11.05
C PHE A 101 5.05 -4.14 9.52
N PRO A 102 4.38 -3.09 8.99
CA PRO A 102 4.24 -2.88 7.55
C PRO A 102 5.58 -2.69 6.83
N ILE A 103 6.59 -2.11 7.48
CA ILE A 103 7.94 -1.99 6.91
C ILE A 103 8.57 -3.37 6.71
N VAL A 104 8.51 -4.23 7.72
CA VAL A 104 9.06 -5.59 7.65
C VAL A 104 8.36 -6.39 6.56
N VAL A 105 7.02 -6.34 6.49
CA VAL A 105 6.26 -7.02 5.44
C VAL A 105 6.63 -6.50 4.05
N HIS A 106 6.78 -5.17 3.90
CA HIS A 106 7.19 -4.56 2.65
C HIS A 106 8.58 -5.03 2.20
N ILE A 107 9.58 -5.02 3.09
CA ILE A 107 10.95 -5.45 2.75
C ILE A 107 10.98 -6.92 2.31
N ILE A 108 10.32 -7.80 3.07
CA ILE A 108 10.27 -9.25 2.75
C ILE A 108 9.56 -9.47 1.41
N ALA A 109 8.44 -8.79 1.20
CA ALA A 109 7.68 -8.90 -0.04
C ALA A 109 8.47 -8.38 -1.26
N ILE A 110 9.14 -7.24 -1.14
CA ILE A 110 9.96 -6.68 -2.22
C ILE A 110 11.09 -7.64 -2.61
N LYS A 111 11.77 -8.26 -1.63
CA LYS A 111 12.79 -9.28 -1.92
C LYS A 111 12.22 -10.43 -2.74
N ASN A 112 11.09 -10.99 -2.31
CA ASN A 112 10.42 -12.07 -3.03
C ASN A 112 9.93 -11.64 -4.42
N LEU A 113 9.51 -10.38 -4.60
CA LEU A 113 9.09 -9.83 -5.88
C LEU A 113 10.27 -9.61 -6.84
N ILE A 114 11.46 -9.30 -6.32
CA ILE A 114 12.70 -9.24 -7.12
C ILE A 114 13.08 -10.64 -7.59
N ASP A 115 13.06 -11.64 -6.69
CA ASP A 115 13.34 -13.03 -7.07
C ASP A 115 12.32 -13.57 -8.07
N TYR A 116 11.03 -13.24 -7.88
CA TYR A 116 9.98 -13.56 -8.83
C TYR A 116 10.21 -12.89 -10.20
N LYS A 117 10.62 -11.61 -10.19
CA LYS A 117 10.93 -10.88 -11.42
C LYS A 117 12.09 -11.53 -12.17
N LYS A 118 13.14 -11.93 -11.46
CA LYS A 118 14.30 -12.65 -12.00
C LYS A 118 13.91 -13.96 -12.66
N ASN A 119 13.14 -14.78 -11.95
CA ASN A 119 12.73 -16.09 -12.45
C ASN A 119 11.77 -16.00 -13.64
N ARG A 120 10.97 -14.93 -13.74
CA ARG A 120 9.95 -14.78 -14.80
C ARG A 120 10.43 -14.02 -16.03
N TRP A 121 11.27 -12.99 -15.85
CA TRP A 121 11.73 -12.11 -16.93
C TRP A 121 13.26 -12.12 -17.13
N GLY A 122 14.03 -12.91 -16.37
CA GLY A 122 15.44 -13.21 -16.64
C GLY A 122 16.47 -12.19 -16.12
N GLU A 123 16.13 -11.34 -15.13
CA GLU A 123 17.01 -10.30 -14.56
C GLU A 123 17.43 -10.58 -13.12
#